data_AF-A0A1Y5EIE3-F1
#
_entry.id   AF-A0A1Y5EIE3-F1
#
_cell.length_a   1.000
_cell.length_b   1.000
_cell.length_c   1.000
_cell.angle_alpha   90.00
_cell.angle_beta   90.00
_cell.angle_gamma   90.00
#
_symmetry.space_group_name_H-M   'P 1'
#
loop_
_entity.id
_entity.type
_entity.pdbx_description
1 polymer ?
#
loop_
_entity_poly.entity_id
_entity_poly.type
_entity_poly.pdbx_seq_one_letter_code
_entity_poly.pdbx_strand_id
1 'polypeptide(L)'
;MNSTQTALQFELNQRSFWKNLTVFDWLWGSLVMLATAYGYSRYVGLMDVYEQSILVATGASLIALGWHWKEIRLLSLAVFLLSIFGISRYVNGLADAQTDFFLKFLVSSQSAIMWMSALYVLATLTYLLSFVARAEFAGKVASAMTWSATTMGLVGLMVRWRESYIIGLDVGHIPVSNLYEVFILFSIITALLYLFYERRYQTRVLGVFVLLVISAAVAFLLWYAFDRNAADIQPLVPALKSYWMKIHVPANFIGYGAFALAAMVATAYLIRQKAERGAANGLAMTLPELEILGDLMYKSIALGFAFFTLATILGALWAAEAWGGYWSWDPKETWALIVWLNYAAWLHMRLSMGWRGNPMAWWAIIGLFVTLFAFLGVNMFLSGLHSYGEL
;
A
#
# COMPACT_ATOMS: atom_id res chain seq x y z
N MET A 1 -0.16 45.94 6.40
CA MET A 1 0.05 44.74 7.24
C MET A 1 1.33 44.06 6.78
N ASN A 2 2.32 43.91 7.66
CA ASN A 2 3.56 43.20 7.32
C ASN A 2 3.28 41.70 7.13
N SER A 3 3.98 41.04 6.21
CA SER A 3 3.85 39.61 5.90
C SER A 3 3.89 38.71 7.15
N THR A 4 4.66 39.11 8.16
CA THR A 4 4.75 38.44 9.46
C THR A 4 3.45 38.50 10.26
N GLN A 5 2.74 39.62 10.22
CA GLN A 5 1.43 39.75 10.89
C GLN A 5 0.39 38.88 10.20
N THR A 6 0.38 38.84 8.87
CA THR A 6 -0.54 38.00 8.10
C THR A 6 -0.31 36.50 8.34
N ALA A 7 0.96 36.08 8.45
CA ALA A 7 1.32 34.69 8.79
C ALA A 7 0.93 34.32 10.23
N LEU A 8 1.17 35.21 11.20
CA LEU A 8 0.75 35.00 12.59
C LEU A 8 -0.77 34.96 12.72
N GLN A 9 -1.49 35.82 12.00
CA GLN A 9 -2.95 35.84 12.00
C GLN A 9 -3.55 34.60 11.31
N PHE A 10 -2.84 34.02 10.33
CA PHE A 10 -3.19 32.75 9.72
C PHE A 10 -3.00 31.57 10.69
N GLU A 11 -1.88 31.49 11.40
CA GLU A 11 -1.67 30.46 12.44
C GLU A 11 -2.64 30.60 13.62
N LEU A 12 -2.89 31.82 14.08
CA LEU A 12 -3.84 32.09 15.17
C LEU A 12 -5.31 31.80 14.78
N ASN A 13 -5.66 31.93 13.50
CA ASN A 13 -7.00 31.60 12.99
C ASN A 13 -7.18 30.13 12.59
N GLN A 14 -6.11 29.32 12.58
CA GLN A 14 -6.27 27.88 12.43
C GLN A 14 -6.87 27.32 13.71
N ARG A 15 -8.17 26.99 13.66
CA ARG A 15 -8.85 26.26 14.73
C ARG A 15 -8.05 25.00 15.06
N SER A 16 -7.69 24.85 16.34
CA SER A 16 -7.01 23.65 16.87
C SER A 16 -7.65 22.37 16.32
N PHE A 17 -6.83 21.37 15.96
CA PHE A 17 -7.26 20.08 15.43
C PHE A 17 -8.48 19.51 16.17
N TRP A 18 -8.43 19.53 17.51
CA TRP A 18 -9.50 19.04 18.38
C TRP A 18 -10.84 19.78 18.24
N LYS A 19 -10.80 21.07 17.85
CA LYS A 19 -12.00 21.89 17.60
C LYS A 19 -12.64 21.62 16.23
N ASN A 20 -11.95 20.92 15.34
CA ASN A 20 -12.48 20.53 14.02
C ASN A 20 -13.09 19.12 14.02
N LEU A 21 -13.00 18.37 15.13
CA LEU A 21 -13.61 17.07 15.27
C LEU A 21 -15.14 17.20 15.40
N THR A 22 -15.84 16.44 14.58
CA THR A 22 -17.30 16.31 14.55
C THR A 22 -17.78 15.19 15.47
N VAL A 23 -19.08 15.15 15.76
CA VAL A 23 -19.69 14.05 16.52
C VAL A 23 -19.39 12.68 15.89
N PHE A 24 -19.39 12.60 14.55
CA PHE A 24 -19.05 11.36 13.84
C PHE A 24 -17.59 10.91 14.03
N ASP A 25 -16.68 11.84 14.33
CA ASP A 25 -15.28 11.51 14.59
C ASP A 25 -15.13 10.86 15.96
N TRP A 26 -15.86 11.36 16.96
CA TRP A 26 -15.95 10.75 18.28
C TRP A 26 -16.71 9.42 18.28
N LEU A 27 -17.78 9.31 17.50
CA LEU A 27 -18.49 8.03 17.31
C LEU A 27 -17.56 6.98 16.68
N TRP A 28 -16.79 7.36 15.65
CA TRP A 28 -15.77 6.47 15.07
C TRP A 28 -14.72 6.05 16.11
N GLY A 29 -14.18 7.03 16.84
CA GLY A 29 -13.18 6.79 17.88
C GLY A 29 -13.69 5.81 18.95
N SER A 30 -14.93 6.01 19.40
CA SER A 30 -15.58 5.15 20.40
C SER A 30 -15.84 3.75 19.87
N LEU A 31 -16.32 3.63 18.62
CA LEU A 31 -16.56 2.33 17.98
C LEU A 31 -15.27 1.50 17.90
N VAL A 32 -14.19 2.10 17.39
CA VAL A 32 -12.90 1.41 17.27
C VAL A 32 -12.33 1.08 18.65
N MET A 33 -12.40 2.01 19.60
CA MET A 33 -11.95 1.77 20.97
C MET A 33 -12.69 0.60 21.63
N LEU A 34 -14.02 0.55 21.49
CA LEU A 34 -14.83 -0.56 22.02
C LEU A 34 -14.48 -1.88 21.34
N ALA A 35 -14.27 -1.89 20.02
CA ALA A 35 -13.85 -3.08 19.30
C ALA A 35 -12.46 -3.57 19.73
N THR A 36 -11.50 -2.66 19.91
CA THR A 36 -10.16 -2.96 20.43
C THR A 36 -10.21 -3.48 21.86
N ALA A 37 -10.98 -2.84 22.74
CA ALA A 37 -11.16 -3.27 24.13
C ALA A 37 -11.84 -4.64 24.22
N TYR A 38 -12.86 -4.89 23.38
CA TYR A 38 -13.50 -6.20 23.27
C TYR A 38 -12.49 -7.27 22.82
N GLY A 39 -11.76 -7.03 21.74
CA GLY A 39 -10.72 -7.94 21.26
C GLY A 39 -9.66 -8.23 22.32
N TYR A 40 -9.18 -7.20 23.01
CA TYR A 40 -8.21 -7.33 24.09
C TYR A 40 -8.79 -8.18 25.23
N SER A 41 -9.94 -7.79 25.80
CA SER A 41 -10.56 -8.52 26.93
C SER A 41 -10.87 -9.99 26.61
N ARG A 42 -11.26 -10.29 25.36
CA ARG A 42 -11.65 -11.64 24.96
C ARG A 42 -10.45 -12.55 24.68
N TYR A 43 -9.38 -12.01 24.13
CA TYR A 43 -8.28 -12.79 23.56
C TYR A 43 -6.90 -12.51 24.18
N VAL A 44 -6.78 -11.60 25.16
CA VAL A 44 -5.49 -11.29 25.82
C VAL A 44 -4.77 -12.53 26.36
N GLY A 45 -5.50 -13.53 26.89
CA GLY A 45 -4.92 -14.78 27.37
C GLY A 45 -4.32 -15.68 26.28
N LEU A 46 -4.61 -15.39 25.00
CA LEU A 46 -4.07 -16.08 23.84
C LEU A 46 -2.97 -15.27 23.13
N MET A 47 -2.71 -14.03 23.57
CA MET A 47 -1.80 -13.09 22.91
C MET A 47 -0.53 -12.88 23.73
N ASP A 48 0.62 -12.89 23.06
CA ASP A 48 1.85 -12.43 23.66
C ASP A 48 1.87 -10.88 23.82
N VAL A 49 2.92 -10.36 24.46
CA VAL A 49 3.06 -8.90 24.71
C VAL A 49 3.15 -8.11 23.40
N TYR A 50 3.73 -8.69 22.35
CA TYR A 50 3.85 -8.03 21.05
C TYR A 50 2.50 -7.94 20.35
N GLU A 51 1.71 -9.01 20.36
CA GLU A 51 0.37 -9.06 19.78
C GLU A 51 -0.61 -8.13 20.50
N GLN A 52 -0.51 -8.06 21.83
CA GLN A 52 -1.23 -7.07 22.62
C GLN A 52 -0.88 -5.63 22.21
N SER A 53 0.43 -5.35 22.04
CA SER A 53 0.91 -4.03 21.62
C SER A 53 0.46 -3.69 20.20
N ILE A 54 0.52 -4.65 19.28
CA ILE A 54 0.06 -4.51 17.89
C ILE A 54 -1.44 -4.22 17.86
N LEU A 55 -2.26 -4.92 18.65
CA LEU A 55 -3.71 -4.70 18.71
C LEU A 55 -4.03 -3.27 19.18
N VAL A 56 -3.41 -2.81 20.27
CA VAL A 56 -3.63 -1.46 20.81
C VAL A 56 -3.13 -0.39 19.83
N ALA A 57 -1.94 -0.58 19.26
CA ALA A 57 -1.38 0.35 18.28
C ALA A 57 -2.22 0.42 17.00
N THR A 58 -2.78 -0.71 16.55
CA THR A 58 -3.68 -0.77 15.39
C THR A 58 -4.98 -0.04 15.68
N GLY A 59 -5.58 -0.24 16.86
CA GLY A 59 -6.77 0.50 17.29
C GLY A 59 -6.53 2.01 17.32
N ALA A 60 -5.45 2.46 17.96
CA ALA A 60 -5.06 3.86 18.00
C ALA A 60 -4.80 4.45 16.60
N SER A 61 -4.08 3.71 15.75
CA SER A 61 -3.78 4.11 14.37
C SER A 61 -5.04 4.23 13.54
N LEU A 62 -6.02 3.32 13.71
CA LEU A 62 -7.27 3.35 12.97
C LEU A 62 -8.21 4.49 13.41
N ILE A 63 -8.18 4.85 14.70
CA ILE A 63 -8.84 6.07 15.20
C ILE A 63 -8.20 7.30 14.56
N ALA A 64 -6.86 7.41 14.63
CA ALA A 64 -6.13 8.53 14.05
C ALA A 64 -6.37 8.66 12.54
N LEU A 65 -6.26 7.55 11.80
CA LEU A 65 -6.54 7.52 10.36
C LEU A 65 -7.98 7.91 10.06
N GLY A 66 -8.96 7.39 10.80
CA GLY A 66 -10.35 7.75 10.58
C GLY A 66 -10.62 9.23 10.84
N TRP A 67 -9.95 9.87 11.80
CA TRP A 67 -10.06 11.32 12.04
C TRP A 67 -9.46 12.16 10.89
N HIS A 68 -8.31 11.75 10.36
CA HIS A 68 -7.59 12.51 9.32
C HIS A 68 -8.06 12.19 7.89
N TRP A 69 -8.54 10.98 7.64
CA TRP A 69 -8.97 10.46 6.35
C TRP A 69 -10.29 9.71 6.48
N LYS A 70 -11.39 10.42 6.24
CA LYS A 70 -12.75 9.96 6.59
C LYS A 70 -13.19 8.71 5.84
N GLU A 71 -12.64 8.46 4.65
CA GLU A 71 -12.97 7.31 3.80
C GLU A 71 -12.44 6.00 4.34
N ILE A 72 -11.38 6.04 5.16
CA ILE A 72 -10.90 4.86 5.88
C ILE A 72 -12.02 4.26 6.74
N ARG A 73 -12.95 5.07 7.27
CA ARG A 73 -14.07 4.56 8.07
C ARG A 73 -14.92 3.58 7.26
N LEU A 74 -15.32 4.00 6.06
CA LEU A 74 -16.16 3.16 5.19
C LEU A 74 -15.39 1.95 4.69
N LEU A 75 -14.13 2.13 4.28
CA LEU A 75 -13.27 1.01 3.86
C LEU A 75 -13.15 -0.02 4.99
N SER A 76 -12.80 0.41 6.20
CA SER A 76 -12.61 -0.50 7.35
C SER A 76 -13.90 -1.21 7.75
N LEU A 77 -15.05 -0.53 7.71
CA LEU A 77 -16.33 -1.18 7.97
C LEU A 77 -16.68 -2.20 6.88
N ALA A 78 -16.48 -1.87 5.60
CA ALA A 78 -16.75 -2.77 4.49
C ALA A 78 -15.84 -4.01 4.56
N VAL A 79 -14.54 -3.83 4.79
CA VAL A 79 -13.59 -4.93 4.96
C VAL A 79 -13.99 -5.78 6.17
N PHE A 80 -14.27 -5.17 7.33
CA PHE A 80 -14.68 -5.91 8.52
C PHE A 80 -15.93 -6.78 8.27
N LEU A 81 -16.99 -6.18 7.71
CA LEU A 81 -18.26 -6.88 7.48
C LEU A 81 -18.12 -8.00 6.46
N LEU A 82 -17.44 -7.75 5.33
CA LEU A 82 -17.24 -8.76 4.28
C LEU A 82 -16.29 -9.87 4.74
N SER A 83 -15.24 -9.55 5.49
CA SER A 83 -14.31 -10.54 6.03
C SER A 83 -14.99 -11.42 7.08
N ILE A 84 -15.73 -10.85 8.04
CA ILE A 84 -16.48 -11.65 9.03
C ILE A 84 -17.54 -12.50 8.34
N PHE A 85 -18.23 -11.95 7.33
CA PHE A 85 -19.17 -12.72 6.52
C PHE A 85 -18.47 -13.91 5.86
N GLY A 86 -17.38 -13.72 5.12
CA GLY A 86 -16.62 -14.80 4.50
C GLY A 86 -16.09 -15.83 5.51
N ILE A 87 -15.49 -15.37 6.60
CA ILE A 87 -14.98 -16.22 7.68
C ILE A 87 -16.09 -17.09 8.30
N SER A 88 -17.30 -16.54 8.47
CA SER A 88 -18.44 -17.26 9.04
C SER A 88 -19.00 -18.37 8.14
N ARG A 89 -18.67 -18.37 6.85
CA ARG A 89 -19.13 -19.39 5.90
C ARG A 89 -18.31 -20.68 5.96
N TYR A 90 -17.10 -20.63 6.51
CA TYR A 90 -16.26 -21.81 6.70
C TYR A 90 -16.72 -22.62 7.93
N VAL A 91 -17.56 -23.63 7.71
CA VAL A 91 -18.15 -24.49 8.74
C VAL A 91 -17.50 -25.88 8.74
N ASN A 92 -17.32 -26.49 7.56
CA ASN A 92 -16.78 -27.83 7.36
C ASN A 92 -15.31 -27.81 6.90
N GLY A 93 -14.65 -26.65 6.97
CA GLY A 93 -13.27 -26.46 6.52
C GLY A 93 -13.17 -25.96 5.08
N LEU A 94 -12.00 -26.11 4.46
CA LEU A 94 -11.69 -25.49 3.16
C LEU A 94 -12.56 -25.99 1.99
N ALA A 95 -13.16 -27.18 2.10
CA ALA A 95 -14.06 -27.72 1.08
C ALA A 95 -15.27 -26.81 0.82
N ASP A 96 -15.68 -26.02 1.82
CA ASP A 96 -16.78 -25.05 1.68
C ASP A 96 -16.47 -23.98 0.62
N ALA A 97 -15.19 -23.68 0.36
CA ALA A 97 -14.80 -22.73 -0.69
C ALA A 97 -15.27 -23.16 -2.10
N GLN A 98 -15.51 -24.46 -2.30
CA GLN A 98 -15.93 -25.03 -3.59
C GLN A 98 -17.45 -25.22 -3.70
N THR A 99 -18.15 -25.29 -2.56
CA THR A 99 -19.58 -25.64 -2.47
C THR A 99 -20.46 -24.46 -2.07
N ASP A 100 -19.99 -23.57 -1.19
CA ASP A 100 -20.70 -22.37 -0.79
C ASP A 100 -20.64 -21.30 -1.89
N PHE A 101 -21.80 -20.80 -2.30
CA PHE A 101 -21.91 -19.83 -3.39
C PHE A 101 -21.10 -18.56 -3.13
N PHE A 102 -21.16 -18.00 -1.92
CA PHE A 102 -20.52 -16.73 -1.61
C PHE A 102 -19.01 -16.89 -1.48
N LEU A 103 -18.53 -17.97 -0.84
CA LEU A 103 -17.10 -18.27 -0.82
C LEU A 103 -16.58 -18.46 -2.23
N LYS A 104 -17.23 -19.30 -3.03
CA LYS A 104 -16.79 -19.63 -4.38
C LYS A 104 -16.70 -18.43 -5.31
N PHE A 105 -17.64 -17.49 -5.23
CA PHE A 105 -17.74 -16.41 -6.22
C PHE A 105 -17.42 -15.01 -5.70
N LEU A 106 -17.28 -14.81 -4.38
CA LEU A 106 -17.16 -13.46 -3.83
C LEU A 106 -16.10 -13.31 -2.75
N VAL A 107 -16.19 -14.08 -1.66
CA VAL A 107 -15.50 -13.76 -0.40
C VAL A 107 -14.47 -14.79 0.09
N SER A 108 -14.26 -15.92 -0.61
CA SER A 108 -13.03 -16.71 -0.36
C SER A 108 -11.79 -15.88 -0.73
N SER A 109 -10.62 -16.23 -0.20
CA SER A 109 -9.39 -15.46 -0.50
C SER A 109 -9.15 -15.35 -2.00
N GLN A 110 -9.19 -16.47 -2.72
CA GLN A 110 -8.93 -16.53 -4.14
C GLN A 110 -9.94 -15.70 -4.94
N SER A 111 -11.24 -15.85 -4.67
CA SER A 111 -12.28 -15.13 -5.41
C SER A 111 -12.24 -13.63 -5.14
N ALA A 112 -11.98 -13.23 -3.90
CA ALA A 112 -11.82 -11.83 -3.55
C ALA A 112 -10.58 -11.20 -4.24
N ILE A 113 -9.46 -11.93 -4.32
CA ILE A 113 -8.25 -11.49 -5.03
C ILE A 113 -8.48 -11.43 -6.55
N MET A 114 -9.28 -12.33 -7.12
CA MET A 114 -9.69 -12.24 -8.53
C MET A 114 -10.55 -11.00 -8.79
N TRP A 115 -11.50 -10.68 -7.90
CA TRP A 115 -12.29 -9.45 -8.01
C TRP A 115 -11.42 -8.20 -7.87
N MET A 116 -10.48 -8.17 -6.92
CA MET A 116 -9.48 -7.11 -6.83
C MET A 116 -8.76 -6.92 -8.17
N SER A 117 -8.25 -8.01 -8.73
CA SER A 117 -7.49 -7.99 -9.98
C SER A 117 -8.32 -7.45 -11.14
N ALA A 118 -9.53 -7.97 -11.34
CA ALA A 118 -10.44 -7.52 -12.38
C ALA A 118 -10.82 -6.05 -12.22
N LEU A 119 -11.16 -5.62 -11.00
CA LEU A 119 -11.57 -4.25 -10.72
C LEU A 119 -10.43 -3.25 -10.90
N TYR A 120 -9.19 -3.59 -10.55
CA TYR A 120 -8.05 -2.71 -10.85
C TYR A 120 -7.83 -2.54 -12.35
N VAL A 121 -7.88 -3.62 -13.13
CA VAL A 121 -7.74 -3.54 -14.60
C VAL A 121 -8.87 -2.72 -15.22
N LEU A 122 -10.12 -2.95 -14.79
CA LEU A 122 -11.27 -2.15 -15.23
C LEU A 122 -11.14 -0.67 -14.82
N ALA A 123 -10.63 -0.40 -13.61
CA ALA A 123 -10.35 0.97 -13.16
C ALA A 123 -9.31 1.63 -14.07
N THR A 124 -8.23 0.93 -14.46
CA THR A 124 -7.21 1.44 -15.40
C THR A 124 -7.84 1.89 -16.72
N LEU A 125 -8.66 1.03 -17.32
CA LEU A 125 -9.34 1.32 -18.58
C LEU A 125 -10.32 2.49 -18.42
N THR A 126 -11.02 2.56 -17.29
CA THR A 126 -12.00 3.61 -17.01
C THR A 126 -11.32 4.96 -16.72
N TYR A 127 -10.16 4.97 -16.05
CA TYR A 127 -9.34 6.18 -15.91
C TYR A 127 -8.83 6.66 -17.27
N LEU A 128 -8.36 5.75 -18.13
CA LEU A 128 -7.92 6.08 -19.48
C LEU A 128 -9.07 6.68 -20.30
N LEU A 129 -10.26 6.07 -20.25
CA LEU A 129 -11.46 6.60 -20.89
C LEU A 129 -11.82 7.99 -20.35
N SER A 130 -11.78 8.18 -19.02
CA SER A 130 -12.03 9.48 -18.39
C SER A 130 -11.07 10.55 -18.89
N PHE A 131 -9.79 10.21 -19.05
CA PHE A 131 -8.76 11.13 -19.54
C PHE A 131 -8.94 11.48 -21.02
N VAL A 132 -9.16 10.48 -21.89
CA VAL A 132 -9.31 10.70 -23.33
C VAL A 132 -10.64 11.38 -23.68
N ALA A 133 -11.74 10.91 -23.12
CA ALA A 133 -13.07 11.45 -23.37
C ALA A 133 -13.42 12.67 -22.51
N ARG A 134 -12.54 13.06 -21.57
CA ARG A 134 -12.76 14.13 -20.59
C ARG A 134 -14.06 13.96 -19.80
N ALA A 135 -14.47 12.72 -19.56
CA ALA A 135 -15.70 12.38 -18.88
C ALA A 135 -15.47 12.32 -17.36
N GLU A 136 -16.01 13.32 -16.63
CA GLU A 136 -15.87 13.38 -15.16
C GLU A 136 -16.54 12.20 -14.46
N PHE A 137 -17.70 11.76 -14.95
CA PHE A 137 -18.40 10.60 -14.41
C PHE A 137 -17.57 9.32 -14.51
N ALA A 138 -16.93 9.08 -15.66
CA ALA A 138 -16.03 7.94 -15.83
C ALA A 138 -14.89 7.98 -14.80
N GLY A 139 -14.35 9.17 -14.51
CA GLY A 139 -13.32 9.32 -13.48
C GLY A 139 -13.81 8.97 -12.07
N LYS A 140 -15.04 9.37 -11.71
CA LYS A 140 -15.65 9.00 -10.43
C LYS A 140 -15.87 7.49 -10.32
N VAL A 141 -16.35 6.87 -11.41
CA VAL A 141 -16.52 5.42 -11.52
C VAL A 141 -15.18 4.70 -11.37
N ALA A 142 -14.12 5.21 -12.01
CA ALA A 142 -12.78 4.64 -11.90
C ALA A 142 -12.26 4.66 -10.45
N SER A 143 -12.39 5.78 -9.73
CA SER A 143 -12.05 5.85 -8.31
C SER A 143 -12.87 4.87 -7.46
N ALA A 144 -14.17 4.74 -7.75
CA ALA A 144 -15.04 3.81 -7.04
C ALA A 144 -14.64 2.34 -7.29
N MET A 145 -14.25 2.00 -8.53
CA MET A 145 -13.68 0.70 -8.86
C MET A 145 -12.35 0.46 -8.14
N THR A 146 -11.47 1.46 -8.04
CA THR A 146 -10.21 1.36 -7.27
C THR A 146 -10.49 1.11 -5.79
N TRP A 147 -11.40 1.87 -5.16
CA TRP A 147 -11.82 1.60 -3.76
C TRP A 147 -12.40 0.21 -3.58
N SER A 148 -13.22 -0.25 -4.53
CA SER A 148 -13.83 -1.58 -4.49
C SER A 148 -12.76 -2.67 -4.63
N ALA A 149 -11.81 -2.50 -5.56
CA ALA A 149 -10.67 -3.39 -5.73
C ALA A 149 -9.83 -3.49 -4.45
N THR A 150 -9.47 -2.34 -3.86
CA THR A 150 -8.73 -2.27 -2.60
C THR A 150 -9.49 -2.97 -1.47
N THR A 151 -10.82 -2.81 -1.40
CA THR A 151 -11.67 -3.50 -0.43
C THR A 151 -11.59 -5.01 -0.62
N MET A 152 -11.79 -5.50 -1.85
CA MET A 152 -11.73 -6.94 -2.16
C MET A 152 -10.34 -7.53 -1.90
N GLY A 153 -9.27 -6.80 -2.18
CA GLY A 153 -7.91 -7.22 -1.86
C GLY A 153 -7.69 -7.39 -0.36
N LEU A 154 -8.13 -6.41 0.45
CA LEU A 154 -8.05 -6.49 1.91
C LEU A 154 -8.92 -7.61 2.47
N VAL A 155 -10.14 -7.80 1.94
CA VAL A 155 -11.01 -8.92 2.32
C VAL A 155 -10.34 -10.25 1.98
N GLY A 156 -9.75 -10.36 0.80
CA GLY A 156 -9.01 -11.54 0.36
C GLY A 156 -7.87 -11.90 1.31
N LEU A 157 -7.06 -10.92 1.73
CA LEU A 157 -6.02 -11.13 2.74
C LEU A 157 -6.61 -11.55 4.11
N MET A 158 -7.64 -10.87 4.60
CA MET A 158 -8.24 -11.21 5.90
C MET A 158 -8.85 -12.63 5.93
N VAL A 159 -9.51 -13.04 4.85
CA VAL A 159 -10.08 -14.38 4.73
C VAL A 159 -8.97 -15.41 4.52
N ARG A 160 -7.92 -15.10 3.75
CA ARG A 160 -6.73 -15.94 3.60
C ARG A 160 -6.05 -16.23 4.94
N TRP A 161 -5.99 -15.21 5.80
CA TRP A 161 -5.45 -15.39 7.15
C TRP A 161 -6.23 -16.46 7.91
N ARG A 162 -7.58 -16.45 7.85
CA ARG A 162 -8.40 -17.53 8.44
C ARG A 162 -8.18 -18.87 7.75
N GLU A 163 -8.16 -18.92 6.42
CA GLU A 163 -7.94 -20.14 5.64
C GLU A 163 -6.64 -20.83 6.05
N SER A 164 -5.57 -20.07 6.31
CA SER A 164 -4.29 -20.62 6.78
C SER A 164 -4.42 -21.38 8.11
N TYR A 165 -5.25 -20.89 9.05
CA TYR A 165 -5.52 -21.60 10.31
C TYR A 165 -6.47 -22.80 10.17
N ILE A 166 -7.30 -22.82 9.13
CA ILE A 166 -8.16 -23.99 8.83
C ILE A 166 -7.28 -25.15 8.32
N ILE A 167 -6.20 -24.86 7.59
CA ILE A 167 -5.23 -25.88 7.14
C ILE A 167 -4.54 -26.53 8.33
N GLY A 168 -4.01 -25.71 9.24
CA GLY A 168 -3.31 -26.17 10.42
C GLY A 168 -2.85 -25.02 11.30
N LEU A 169 -2.73 -25.25 12.60
CA LEU A 169 -2.25 -24.23 13.55
C LEU A 169 -0.77 -23.87 13.31
N ASP A 170 0.01 -24.80 12.78
CA ASP A 170 1.40 -24.65 12.39
C ASP A 170 1.59 -23.94 11.04
N VAL A 171 0.52 -23.90 10.23
CA VAL A 171 0.44 -23.18 8.95
C VAL A 171 -0.13 -21.78 9.13
N GLY A 172 -0.98 -21.53 10.14
CA GLY A 172 -1.65 -20.26 10.35
C GLY A 172 -0.72 -19.05 10.46
N HIS A 173 -0.84 -18.08 9.55
CA HIS A 173 -0.03 -16.86 9.56
C HIS A 173 -0.69 -15.67 8.85
N ILE A 174 -0.20 -14.47 9.15
CA ILE A 174 -0.60 -13.24 8.44
C ILE A 174 -0.13 -13.31 6.97
N PRO A 175 -0.98 -13.00 5.98
CA PRO A 175 -0.68 -13.21 4.56
C PRO A 175 0.24 -12.11 4.00
N VAL A 176 1.51 -12.15 4.41
CA VAL A 176 2.60 -11.30 3.92
C VAL A 176 3.90 -12.11 3.75
N SER A 177 3.78 -13.43 3.51
CA SER A 177 4.90 -14.37 3.62
C SER A 177 5.60 -14.66 2.29
N ASN A 178 4.88 -14.59 1.17
CA ASN A 178 5.36 -15.00 -0.15
C ASN A 178 5.11 -13.92 -1.21
N LEU A 179 5.73 -14.11 -2.40
CA LEU A 179 5.63 -13.19 -3.54
C LEU A 179 4.17 -12.91 -3.95
N TYR A 180 3.29 -13.91 -3.93
CA TYR A 180 1.88 -13.72 -4.28
C TYR A 180 1.19 -12.73 -3.32
N GLU A 181 1.31 -12.96 -2.02
CA GLU A 181 0.71 -12.13 -0.97
C GLU A 181 1.25 -10.70 -0.96
N VAL A 182 2.55 -10.54 -1.16
CA VAL A 182 3.15 -9.21 -1.11
C VAL A 182 2.87 -8.38 -2.37
N PHE A 183 2.59 -8.99 -3.53
CA PHE A 183 2.11 -8.26 -4.71
C PHE A 183 0.66 -7.77 -4.56
N ILE A 184 -0.17 -8.52 -3.83
CA ILE A 184 -1.51 -8.06 -3.41
C ILE A 184 -1.36 -6.85 -2.49
N LEU A 185 -0.49 -6.96 -1.48
CA LEU A 185 -0.22 -5.87 -0.54
C LEU A 185 0.35 -4.62 -1.24
N PHE A 186 1.30 -4.79 -2.16
CA PHE A 186 1.84 -3.71 -2.99
C PHE A 186 0.73 -2.97 -3.76
N SER A 187 -0.17 -3.73 -4.40
CA SER A 187 -1.28 -3.16 -5.17
C SER A 187 -2.24 -2.37 -4.28
N ILE A 188 -2.63 -2.93 -3.12
CA ILE A 188 -3.50 -2.28 -2.13
C ILE A 188 -2.87 -0.99 -1.59
N ILE A 189 -1.62 -1.04 -1.15
CA ILE A 189 -0.95 0.11 -0.54
C ILE A 189 -0.74 1.21 -1.57
N THR A 190 -0.28 0.87 -2.78
CA THR A 190 -0.12 1.86 -3.86
C THR A 190 -1.45 2.52 -4.22
N ALA A 191 -2.54 1.74 -4.29
CA ALA A 191 -3.89 2.26 -4.52
C ALA A 191 -4.36 3.19 -3.38
N LEU A 192 -4.15 2.82 -2.11
CA LEU A 192 -4.51 3.66 -0.96
C LEU A 192 -3.74 4.98 -0.95
N LEU A 193 -2.43 4.94 -1.19
CA LEU A 193 -1.61 6.15 -1.30
C LEU A 193 -2.11 7.03 -2.44
N TYR A 194 -2.39 6.45 -3.60
CA TYR A 194 -2.97 7.16 -4.72
C TYR A 194 -4.31 7.81 -4.37
N LEU A 195 -5.28 7.06 -3.83
CA LEU A 195 -6.61 7.55 -3.49
C LEU A 195 -6.57 8.66 -2.45
N PHE A 196 -5.65 8.58 -1.49
CA PHE A 196 -5.38 9.65 -0.52
C PHE A 196 -4.97 10.95 -1.22
N TYR A 197 -3.96 10.88 -2.10
CA TYR A 197 -3.48 12.04 -2.84
C TYR A 197 -4.48 12.55 -3.89
N GLU A 198 -5.21 11.64 -4.54
CA GLU A 198 -6.26 11.94 -5.51
C GLU A 198 -7.28 12.90 -4.93
N ARG A 199 -7.78 12.62 -3.71
CA ARG A 199 -8.72 13.50 -3.04
C ARG A 199 -8.07 14.76 -2.51
N ARG A 200 -6.87 14.64 -1.92
CA ARG A 200 -6.19 15.78 -1.27
C ARG A 200 -5.83 16.90 -2.24
N TYR A 201 -5.51 16.54 -3.49
CA TYR A 201 -5.08 17.46 -4.55
C TYR A 201 -6.05 17.55 -5.72
N GLN A 202 -7.16 16.79 -5.71
CA GLN A 202 -8.13 16.72 -6.81
C GLN A 202 -7.50 16.28 -8.14
N THR A 203 -6.45 15.46 -8.09
CA THR A 203 -5.64 15.05 -9.24
C THR A 203 -6.08 13.69 -9.79
N ARG A 204 -7.38 13.52 -10.03
CA ARG A 204 -7.98 12.25 -10.47
C ARG A 204 -7.36 11.69 -11.74
N VAL A 205 -6.95 12.57 -12.66
CA VAL A 205 -6.27 12.20 -13.92
C VAL A 205 -4.99 11.39 -13.69
N LEU A 206 -4.31 11.53 -12.54
CA LEU A 206 -3.13 10.74 -12.22
C LEU A 206 -3.40 9.24 -12.08
N GLY A 207 -4.66 8.84 -11.92
CA GLY A 207 -5.06 7.44 -11.91
C GLY A 207 -4.67 6.71 -13.18
N VAL A 208 -4.64 7.40 -14.33
CA VAL A 208 -4.17 6.82 -15.61
C VAL A 208 -2.75 6.28 -15.49
N PHE A 209 -1.88 6.93 -14.72
CA PHE A 209 -0.49 6.51 -14.58
C PHE A 209 -0.33 5.51 -13.44
N VAL A 210 -0.92 5.81 -12.27
CA VAL A 210 -0.73 4.97 -11.09
C VAL A 210 -1.37 3.59 -11.26
N LEU A 211 -2.53 3.51 -11.92
CA LEU A 211 -3.17 2.22 -12.15
C LEU A 211 -2.43 1.36 -13.19
N LEU A 212 -1.55 1.93 -14.03
CA LEU A 212 -0.70 1.15 -14.94
C LEU A 212 0.32 0.31 -14.16
N VAL A 213 1.00 0.88 -13.17
CA VAL A 213 1.95 0.10 -12.35
C VAL A 213 1.22 -0.92 -11.48
N ILE A 214 0.02 -0.58 -10.98
CA ILE A 214 -0.83 -1.54 -10.24
C ILE A 214 -1.28 -2.67 -11.18
N SER A 215 -1.72 -2.36 -12.40
CA SER A 215 -2.13 -3.37 -13.38
C SER A 215 -0.97 -4.26 -13.84
N ALA A 216 0.24 -3.71 -13.97
CA ALA A 216 1.43 -4.51 -14.22
C ALA A 216 1.73 -5.47 -13.05
N ALA A 217 1.58 -5.00 -11.81
CA ALA A 217 1.70 -5.84 -10.62
C ALA A 217 0.60 -6.93 -10.57
N VAL A 218 -0.64 -6.60 -10.94
CA VAL A 218 -1.74 -7.56 -11.06
C VAL A 218 -1.48 -8.58 -12.18
N ALA A 219 -0.94 -8.16 -13.32
CA ALA A 219 -0.59 -9.08 -14.40
C ALA A 219 0.49 -10.08 -13.95
N PHE A 220 1.53 -9.60 -13.25
CA PHE A 220 2.52 -10.47 -12.63
C PHE A 220 1.89 -11.41 -11.58
N LEU A 221 1.01 -10.88 -10.72
CA LEU A 221 0.30 -11.66 -9.71
C LEU A 221 -0.50 -12.81 -10.33
N LEU A 222 -1.26 -12.55 -11.39
CA LEU A 222 -2.06 -13.56 -12.08
C LEU A 222 -1.17 -14.59 -12.79
N TRP A 223 -0.12 -14.14 -13.49
CA TRP A 223 0.86 -15.05 -14.08
C TRP A 223 1.48 -15.97 -13.02
N TYR A 224 1.96 -15.39 -11.91
CA TYR A 224 2.58 -16.14 -10.83
C TYR A 224 1.59 -17.11 -10.15
N ALA A 225 0.32 -16.71 -10.00
CA ALA A 225 -0.71 -17.56 -9.44
C ALA A 225 -1.01 -18.80 -10.32
N PHE A 226 -1.17 -18.61 -11.64
CA PHE A 226 -1.60 -19.69 -12.54
C PHE A 226 -0.44 -20.55 -13.06
N ASP A 227 0.70 -19.95 -13.36
CA ASP A 227 1.86 -20.65 -13.91
C ASP A 227 2.66 -21.37 -12.82
N ARG A 228 2.75 -20.76 -11.62
CA ARG A 228 3.54 -21.29 -10.50
C ARG A 228 2.72 -21.90 -9.36
N ASN A 229 1.39 -21.95 -9.51
CA ASN A 229 0.47 -22.40 -8.45
C ASN A 229 0.71 -21.69 -7.10
N ALA A 230 1.17 -20.43 -7.14
CA ALA A 230 1.59 -19.70 -5.94
C ALA A 230 0.42 -19.18 -5.08
N ALA A 231 -0.82 -19.45 -5.49
CA ALA A 231 -2.00 -19.13 -4.71
C ALA A 231 -2.17 -20.07 -3.50
N ASP A 232 -1.53 -21.25 -3.50
CA ASP A 232 -1.64 -22.21 -2.41
C ASP A 232 -0.98 -21.68 -1.13
N ILE A 233 -1.61 -21.94 0.01
CA ILE A 233 -1.07 -21.56 1.31
C ILE A 233 -0.08 -22.64 1.75
N GLN A 234 1.19 -22.26 1.88
CA GLN A 234 2.26 -23.15 2.32
C GLN A 234 2.68 -22.83 3.77
N PRO A 235 3.23 -23.81 4.51
CA PRO A 235 3.81 -23.55 5.82
C PRO A 235 4.93 -22.51 5.76
N LEU A 236 5.04 -21.69 6.81
CA LEU A 236 6.13 -20.71 6.91
C LEU A 236 7.50 -21.39 7.03
N VAL A 237 8.46 -20.89 6.26
CA VAL A 237 9.89 -21.19 6.45
C VAL A 237 10.30 -20.77 7.87
N PRO A 238 11.12 -21.56 8.61
CA PRO A 238 11.43 -21.29 10.01
C PRO A 238 11.90 -19.85 10.31
N ALA A 239 12.71 -19.26 9.43
CA ALA A 239 13.19 -17.87 9.58
C ALA A 239 12.08 -16.80 9.59
N LEU A 240 10.92 -17.10 8.98
CA LEU A 240 9.77 -16.19 8.89
C LEU A 240 8.80 -16.31 10.08
N LYS A 241 9.02 -17.28 10.99
CA LYS A 241 8.20 -17.47 12.20
C LYS A 241 8.58 -16.45 13.29
N SER A 242 8.45 -15.17 12.98
CA SER A 242 8.82 -14.07 13.87
C SER A 242 7.82 -12.91 13.81
N TYR A 243 7.65 -12.19 14.92
CA TYR A 243 6.82 -11.00 14.98
C TYR A 243 7.38 -9.85 14.13
N TRP A 244 8.69 -9.83 13.86
CA TRP A 244 9.30 -8.83 13.01
C TRP A 244 8.73 -8.85 11.59
N MET A 245 8.46 -10.04 11.02
CA MET A 245 7.84 -10.17 9.69
C MET A 245 6.51 -9.42 9.64
N LYS A 246 5.70 -9.51 10.71
CA LYS A 246 4.38 -8.89 10.81
C LYS A 246 4.42 -7.35 10.69
N ILE A 247 5.55 -6.72 11.02
CA ILE A 247 5.72 -5.24 11.00
C ILE A 247 6.68 -4.74 9.93
N HIS A 248 7.79 -5.45 9.71
CA HIS A 248 8.83 -5.09 8.75
C HIS A 248 8.31 -5.15 7.31
N VAL A 249 7.64 -6.24 6.95
CA VAL A 249 7.18 -6.45 5.58
C VAL A 249 6.14 -5.39 5.19
N PRO A 250 5.07 -5.12 5.96
CA PRO A 250 4.15 -4.03 5.63
C PRO A 250 4.82 -2.66 5.56
N ALA A 251 5.78 -2.35 6.44
CA ALA A 251 6.51 -1.09 6.40
C ALA A 251 7.31 -0.91 5.08
N ASN A 252 7.96 -1.98 4.59
CA ASN A 252 8.61 -1.97 3.27
C ASN A 252 7.63 -1.63 2.14
N PHE A 253 6.43 -2.21 2.16
CA PHE A 253 5.46 -1.99 1.08
C PHE A 253 4.82 -0.60 1.10
N ILE A 254 4.76 0.08 2.25
CA ILE A 254 4.47 1.52 2.30
C ILE A 254 5.57 2.29 1.57
N GLY A 255 6.84 1.93 1.78
CA GLY A 255 7.99 2.43 1.03
C GLY A 255 7.84 2.24 -0.48
N TYR A 256 7.74 0.98 -0.92
CA TYR A 256 7.65 0.61 -2.33
C TYR A 256 6.44 1.21 -3.04
N GLY A 257 5.27 1.21 -2.42
CA GLY A 257 4.08 1.83 -3.00
C GLY A 257 4.22 3.34 -3.17
N ALA A 258 4.86 4.02 -2.22
CA ALA A 258 5.11 5.46 -2.31
C ALA A 258 6.15 5.80 -3.40
N PHE A 259 7.20 4.98 -3.56
CA PHE A 259 8.17 5.09 -4.64
C PHE A 259 7.55 4.84 -6.02
N ALA A 260 6.68 3.82 -6.14
CA ALA A 260 5.93 3.56 -7.36
C ALA A 260 5.01 4.72 -7.73
N LEU A 261 4.26 5.26 -6.76
CA LEU A 261 3.46 6.47 -6.94
C LEU A 261 4.33 7.64 -7.44
N ALA A 262 5.47 7.90 -6.80
CA ALA A 262 6.36 8.98 -7.19
C ALA A 262 6.85 8.86 -8.64
N ALA A 263 7.23 7.66 -9.08
CA ALA A 263 7.66 7.41 -10.45
C ALA A 263 6.53 7.59 -11.49
N MET A 264 5.29 7.21 -11.14
CA MET A 264 4.14 7.43 -12.01
C MET A 264 3.78 8.92 -12.12
N VAL A 265 3.86 9.66 -11.01
CA VAL A 265 3.74 11.11 -11.00
C VAL A 265 4.85 11.78 -11.81
N ALA A 266 6.08 11.27 -11.72
CA ALA A 266 7.21 11.76 -12.49
C ALA A 266 7.03 11.55 -14.00
N THR A 267 6.43 10.43 -14.40
CA THR A 267 6.03 10.20 -15.80
C THR A 267 5.02 11.25 -16.26
N ALA A 268 3.99 11.52 -15.47
CA ALA A 268 3.02 12.58 -15.75
C ALA A 268 3.69 13.97 -15.81
N TYR A 269 4.65 14.24 -14.92
CA TYR A 269 5.43 15.49 -14.90
C TYR A 269 6.16 15.73 -16.22
N LEU A 270 6.87 14.71 -16.73
CA LEU A 270 7.63 14.83 -17.97
C LEU A 270 6.71 15.04 -19.17
N ILE A 271 5.55 14.38 -19.21
CA ILE A 271 4.54 14.55 -20.26
C ILE A 271 3.96 15.97 -20.22
N ARG A 272 3.57 16.44 -19.02
CA ARG A 272 3.05 17.80 -18.82
C ARG A 272 4.06 18.85 -19.25
N GLN A 273 5.32 18.71 -18.85
CA GLN A 273 6.34 19.69 -19.18
C GLN A 273 6.64 19.74 -20.68
N LYS A 274 6.69 18.57 -21.35
CA LYS A 274 6.86 18.53 -22.80
C LYS A 274 5.72 19.27 -23.53
N ALA A 275 4.49 19.15 -23.02
CA ALA A 275 3.34 19.85 -23.57
C ALA A 275 3.43 21.37 -23.39
N GLU A 276 3.86 21.85 -22.22
CA GLU A 276 4.07 23.29 -21.96
C GLU A 276 5.17 23.89 -22.85
N ARG A 277 6.27 23.16 -23.09
CA ARG A 277 7.36 23.61 -23.98
C ARG A 277 6.96 23.67 -25.45
N GLY A 278 6.12 22.74 -25.90
CA GLY A 278 5.68 22.63 -27.29
C GLY A 278 4.50 23.53 -27.66
N ALA A 279 4.01 24.38 -26.74
CA ALA A 279 2.77 25.16 -26.89
C ALA A 279 1.57 24.29 -27.37
N ALA A 280 1.53 23.03 -26.93
CA ALA A 280 0.58 22.05 -27.42
C ALA A 280 -0.76 22.15 -26.67
N ASN A 281 -1.86 22.41 -27.39
CA ASN A 281 -3.23 22.39 -26.84
C ASN A 281 -3.82 20.98 -26.78
N GLY A 282 -3.10 20.02 -26.18
CA GLY A 282 -3.45 18.60 -26.16
C GLY A 282 -3.98 18.07 -24.83
N LEU A 283 -4.32 16.78 -24.78
CA LEU A 283 -4.75 16.08 -23.56
C LEU A 283 -3.73 16.19 -22.41
N ALA A 284 -2.44 16.27 -22.72
CA ALA A 284 -1.38 16.47 -21.72
C ALA A 284 -1.52 17.80 -20.94
N MET A 285 -2.20 18.82 -21.49
CA MET A 285 -2.49 20.07 -20.77
C MET A 285 -3.65 19.95 -19.77
N THR A 286 -4.31 18.79 -19.69
CA THR A 286 -5.28 18.48 -18.64
C THR A 286 -4.63 17.84 -17.40
N LEU A 287 -3.35 17.46 -17.50
CA LEU A 287 -2.56 17.01 -16.36
C LEU A 287 -2.38 18.15 -15.36
N PRO A 288 -2.25 17.84 -14.05
CA PRO A 288 -1.99 18.84 -13.02
C PRO A 288 -0.74 19.67 -13.33
N GLU A 289 -0.69 20.88 -12.76
CA GLU A 289 0.45 21.77 -12.91
C GLU A 289 1.76 21.15 -12.40
N LEU A 290 2.88 21.54 -13.00
CA LEU A 290 4.20 21.01 -12.65
C LEU A 290 4.55 21.20 -11.17
N GLU A 291 4.08 22.26 -10.54
CA GLU A 291 4.27 22.49 -9.11
C GLU A 291 3.58 21.42 -8.26
N ILE A 292 2.31 21.12 -8.57
CA ILE A 292 1.54 20.07 -7.89
C ILE A 292 2.20 18.71 -8.09
N LEU A 293 2.59 18.37 -9.33
CA LEU A 293 3.27 17.11 -9.63
C LEU A 293 4.62 16.99 -8.92
N GLY A 294 5.38 18.09 -8.88
CA GLY A 294 6.65 18.15 -8.16
C GLY A 294 6.52 18.02 -6.64
N ASP A 295 5.48 18.61 -6.04
CA ASP A 295 5.16 18.48 -4.61
C ASP A 295 4.69 17.06 -4.27
N LEU A 296 3.81 16.48 -5.09
CA LEU A 296 3.32 15.11 -4.90
C LEU A 296 4.45 14.09 -4.97
N MET A 297 5.37 14.26 -5.94
CA MET A 297 6.56 13.42 -6.09
C MET A 297 7.46 13.52 -4.85
N TYR A 298 7.75 14.74 -4.37
CA TYR A 298 8.53 14.95 -3.15
C TYR A 298 7.88 14.30 -1.93
N LYS A 299 6.59 14.55 -1.70
CA LYS A 299 5.85 14.00 -0.55
C LYS A 299 5.76 12.48 -0.59
N SER A 300 5.59 11.90 -1.78
CA SER A 300 5.58 10.45 -1.96
C SER A 300 6.96 9.85 -1.66
N ILE A 301 8.05 10.43 -2.18
CA ILE A 301 9.41 9.94 -1.89
C ILE A 301 9.77 10.13 -0.41
N ALA A 302 9.41 11.26 0.21
CA ALA A 302 9.67 11.52 1.62
C ALA A 302 8.95 10.50 2.52
N LEU A 303 7.67 10.23 2.25
CA LEU A 303 6.91 9.19 2.95
C LEU A 303 7.53 7.81 2.74
N GLY A 304 7.85 7.48 1.48
CA GLY A 304 8.45 6.20 1.14
C GLY A 304 9.78 5.99 1.84
N PHE A 305 10.65 7.00 1.84
CA PHE A 305 11.95 6.97 2.51
C PHE A 305 11.83 6.82 4.03
N ALA A 306 10.87 7.50 4.67
CA ALA A 306 10.64 7.37 6.11
C ALA A 306 10.24 5.95 6.50
N PHE A 307 9.27 5.36 5.81
CA PHE A 307 8.82 3.99 6.07
C PHE A 307 9.86 2.95 5.66
N PHE A 308 10.59 3.18 4.57
CA PHE A 308 11.66 2.30 4.14
C PHE A 308 12.83 2.32 5.12
N THR A 309 13.18 3.48 5.68
CA THR A 309 14.19 3.59 6.75
C THR A 309 13.77 2.81 7.99
N LEU A 310 12.52 2.97 8.44
CA LEU A 310 11.96 2.19 9.53
C LEU A 310 12.05 0.69 9.23
N ALA A 311 11.66 0.29 8.01
CA ALA A 311 11.72 -1.10 7.60
C ALA A 311 13.15 -1.62 7.58
N THR A 312 14.14 -0.90 7.04
CA THR A 312 15.56 -1.31 7.08
C THR A 312 16.04 -1.55 8.52
N ILE A 313 15.68 -0.66 9.46
CA ILE A 313 16.02 -0.84 10.89
C ILE A 313 15.36 -2.10 11.45
N LEU A 314 14.05 -2.29 11.22
CA LEU A 314 13.32 -3.48 11.67
C LEU A 314 13.89 -4.77 11.04
N GLY A 315 14.35 -4.70 9.80
CA GLY A 315 14.97 -5.83 9.10
C GLY A 315 16.31 -6.21 9.72
N ALA A 316 17.14 -5.23 10.07
CA ALA A 316 18.41 -5.48 10.77
C ALA A 316 18.21 -6.09 12.17
N LEU A 317 17.17 -5.65 12.90
CA LEU A 317 16.82 -6.24 14.20
C LEU A 317 16.36 -7.70 14.07
N TRP A 318 15.54 -7.99 13.05
CA TRP A 318 15.15 -9.37 12.74
C TRP A 318 16.33 -10.23 12.32
N ALA A 319 17.25 -9.69 11.51
CA ALA A 319 18.45 -10.42 11.09
C ALA A 319 19.31 -10.81 12.31
N ALA A 320 19.48 -9.91 13.28
CA ALA A 320 20.20 -10.23 14.51
C ALA A 320 19.57 -11.41 15.28
N GLU A 321 18.25 -11.52 15.29
CA GLU A 321 17.53 -12.63 15.92
C GLU A 321 17.60 -13.93 15.09
N ALA A 322 17.54 -13.84 13.76
CA ALA A 322 17.47 -14.99 12.86
C ALA A 322 18.83 -15.65 12.60
N TRP A 323 19.90 -14.86 12.40
CA TRP A 323 21.23 -15.35 11.99
C TRP A 323 22.37 -14.92 12.93
N GLY A 324 22.07 -14.22 14.04
CA GLY A 324 23.06 -13.81 15.04
C GLY A 324 23.86 -12.53 14.71
N GLY A 325 23.50 -11.81 13.64
CA GLY A 325 24.14 -10.55 13.26
C GLY A 325 23.16 -9.59 12.58
N TYR A 326 23.35 -8.28 12.78
CA TYR A 326 22.44 -7.23 12.24
C TYR A 326 22.53 -7.04 10.72
N TRP A 327 23.63 -7.46 10.11
CA TRP A 327 23.91 -7.30 8.69
C TRP A 327 24.94 -8.33 8.26
N SER A 328 24.67 -9.00 7.14
CA SER A 328 25.43 -10.09 6.56
C SER A 328 25.92 -9.79 5.13
N TRP A 329 25.59 -8.62 4.57
CA TRP A 329 25.89 -8.24 3.18
C TRP A 329 25.27 -9.20 2.16
N ASP A 330 24.16 -9.85 2.51
CA ASP A 330 23.45 -10.67 1.55
C ASP A 330 22.89 -9.80 0.40
N PRO A 331 22.56 -10.40 -0.75
CA PRO A 331 22.01 -9.64 -1.86
C PRO A 331 20.80 -8.78 -1.50
N LYS A 332 19.86 -9.25 -0.66
CA LYS A 332 18.68 -8.45 -0.29
C LYS A 332 19.04 -7.27 0.60
N GLU A 333 19.85 -7.49 1.64
CA GLU A 333 20.37 -6.41 2.46
C GLU A 333 21.12 -5.36 1.62
N THR A 334 22.03 -5.81 0.75
CA THR A 334 22.83 -4.92 -0.10
C THR A 334 21.93 -4.08 -1.02
N TRP A 335 20.94 -4.69 -1.65
CA TRP A 335 20.01 -3.97 -2.52
C TRP A 335 19.04 -3.07 -1.75
N ALA A 336 18.66 -3.43 -0.53
CA ALA A 336 17.91 -2.53 0.35
C ALA A 336 18.74 -1.27 0.67
N LEU A 337 20.05 -1.41 0.93
CA LEU A 337 20.94 -0.26 1.12
C LEU A 337 21.06 0.59 -0.15
N ILE A 338 21.14 -0.02 -1.34
CA ILE A 338 21.18 0.71 -2.63
C ILE A 338 19.89 1.53 -2.81
N VAL A 339 18.72 0.95 -2.55
CA VAL A 339 17.43 1.66 -2.61
C VAL A 339 17.41 2.82 -1.62
N TRP A 340 17.86 2.57 -0.38
CA TRP A 340 17.92 3.59 0.66
C TRP A 340 18.81 4.76 0.24
N LEU A 341 20.03 4.49 -0.21
CA LEU A 341 20.98 5.50 -0.67
C LEU A 341 20.46 6.28 -1.89
N ASN A 342 19.80 5.60 -2.83
CA ASN A 342 19.21 6.24 -4.01
C ASN A 342 18.19 7.31 -3.62
N TYR A 343 17.23 6.99 -2.74
CA TYR A 343 16.20 7.95 -2.32
C TYR A 343 16.71 8.95 -1.28
N ALA A 344 17.67 8.58 -0.44
CA ALA A 344 18.38 9.53 0.42
C ALA A 344 19.08 10.60 -0.42
N ALA A 345 19.80 10.20 -1.47
CA ALA A 345 20.46 11.11 -2.40
C ALA A 345 19.44 11.98 -3.14
N TRP A 346 18.33 11.41 -3.62
CA TRP A 346 17.25 12.18 -4.25
C TRP A 346 16.73 13.28 -3.30
N LEU A 347 16.41 12.94 -2.05
CA LEU A 347 15.94 13.90 -1.04
C LEU A 347 17.00 14.93 -0.68
N HIS A 348 18.26 14.50 -0.54
CA HIS A 348 19.38 15.38 -0.26
C HIS A 348 19.57 16.43 -1.36
N MET A 349 19.53 16.03 -2.63
CA MET A 349 19.63 16.96 -3.74
C MET A 349 18.42 17.91 -3.82
N ARG A 350 17.22 17.43 -3.46
CA ARG A 350 16.01 18.27 -3.40
C ARG A 350 16.10 19.34 -2.32
N LEU A 351 16.58 18.98 -1.13
CA LEU A 351 16.56 19.84 0.06
C LEU A 351 17.80 20.72 0.18
N SER A 352 18.99 20.17 -0.05
CA SER A 352 20.26 20.89 0.10
C SER A 352 20.59 21.76 -1.10
N MET A 353 20.37 21.24 -2.31
CA MET A 353 20.76 21.88 -3.57
C MET A 353 19.58 22.51 -4.32
N GLY A 354 18.36 22.36 -3.80
CA GLY A 354 17.16 22.90 -4.42
C GLY A 354 16.83 22.31 -5.79
N TRP A 355 17.30 21.09 -6.11
CA TRP A 355 17.08 20.49 -7.42
C TRP A 355 15.59 20.22 -7.70
N ARG A 356 15.10 20.68 -8.85
CA ARG A 356 13.72 20.51 -9.31
C ARG A 356 13.69 20.20 -10.80
N GLY A 357 12.51 19.85 -11.31
CA GLY A 357 12.31 19.65 -12.74
C GLY A 357 12.75 18.28 -13.27
N ASN A 358 13.18 18.26 -14.54
CA ASN A 358 13.42 17.02 -15.29
C ASN A 358 14.43 16.07 -14.68
N PRO A 359 15.59 16.53 -14.15
CA PRO A 359 16.54 15.61 -13.55
C PRO A 359 15.90 14.81 -12.41
N MET A 360 15.10 15.48 -11.58
CA MET A 360 14.43 14.85 -10.44
C MET A 360 13.33 13.88 -10.87
N ALA A 361 12.57 14.22 -11.93
CA ALA A 361 11.54 13.34 -12.47
C ALA A 361 12.14 12.07 -13.10
N TRP A 362 13.18 12.20 -13.92
CA TRP A 362 13.88 11.02 -14.47
C TRP A 362 14.51 10.17 -13.38
N TRP A 363 15.10 10.78 -12.36
CA TRP A 363 15.66 10.04 -11.23
C TRP A 363 14.59 9.28 -10.45
N ALA A 364 13.39 9.84 -10.25
CA ALA A 364 12.29 9.10 -9.63
C ALA A 364 11.87 7.86 -10.44
N ILE A 365 11.83 7.97 -11.78
CA ILE A 365 11.54 6.83 -12.67
C ILE A 365 12.64 5.77 -12.57
N ILE A 366 13.92 6.16 -12.64
CA ILE A 366 15.06 5.25 -12.48
C ILE A 366 15.03 4.59 -11.09
N GLY A 367 14.68 5.36 -10.05
CA GLY A 367 14.53 4.87 -8.69
C GLY A 367 13.51 3.75 -8.57
N LEU A 368 12.41 3.77 -9.33
CA LEU A 368 11.47 2.65 -9.38
C LEU A 368 12.12 1.38 -9.94
N PHE A 369 12.95 1.47 -10.98
CA PHE A 369 13.67 0.30 -11.50
C PHE A 369 14.69 -0.25 -10.50
N VAL A 370 15.40 0.62 -9.77
CA VAL A 370 16.28 0.22 -8.66
C VAL A 370 15.48 -0.50 -7.57
N THR A 371 14.31 0.02 -7.23
CA THR A 371 13.39 -0.57 -6.24
C THR A 371 12.85 -1.92 -6.72
N LEU A 372 12.45 -2.01 -7.99
CA LEU A 372 11.94 -3.24 -8.60
C LEU A 372 13.02 -4.32 -8.65
N PHE A 373 14.27 -3.96 -8.92
CA PHE A 373 15.36 -4.92 -8.90
C PHE A 373 15.62 -5.43 -7.46
N ALA A 374 15.65 -4.54 -6.47
CA ALA A 374 15.78 -4.94 -5.07
C ALA A 374 14.66 -5.88 -4.60
N PHE A 375 13.42 -5.56 -4.99
CA PHE A 375 12.24 -6.31 -4.59
C PHE A 375 12.06 -7.62 -5.37
N LEU A 376 12.05 -7.57 -6.70
CA LEU A 376 11.75 -8.71 -7.57
C LEU A 376 13.02 -9.35 -8.11
N GLY A 377 13.96 -8.53 -8.58
CA GLY A 377 15.18 -8.99 -9.24
C GLY A 377 16.06 -9.83 -8.32
N VAL A 378 16.25 -9.41 -7.06
CA VAL A 378 17.02 -10.19 -6.08
C VAL A 378 16.35 -11.52 -5.78
N ASN A 379 15.02 -11.54 -5.63
CA ASN A 379 14.29 -12.79 -5.41
C ASN A 379 14.45 -13.74 -6.61
N MET A 380 14.32 -13.26 -7.84
CA MET A 380 14.27 -14.13 -9.02
C MET A 380 15.65 -14.52 -9.59
N PHE A 381 16.67 -13.66 -9.42
CA PHE A 381 17.96 -13.80 -10.12
C PHE A 381 19.17 -14.00 -9.22
N LEU A 382 19.06 -13.76 -7.90
CA LEU A 382 20.19 -13.86 -6.99
C LEU A 382 19.89 -14.86 -5.86
N SER A 383 20.82 -15.79 -5.63
CA SER A 383 20.74 -16.69 -4.49
C SER A 383 21.22 -16.00 -3.22
N GLY A 384 20.57 -16.28 -2.09
CA GLY A 384 20.92 -15.70 -0.80
C GLY A 384 20.03 -16.21 0.33
N LEU A 385 20.37 -15.82 1.56
CA LEU A 385 19.64 -16.18 2.79
C LEU A 385 18.15 -15.84 2.74
N HIS A 386 17.76 -14.90 1.88
CA HIS A 386 16.40 -14.45 1.70
C HIS A 386 15.73 -14.91 0.40
N SER A 387 16.28 -15.84 -0.37
CA SER A 387 15.59 -16.31 -1.58
C SER A 387 14.31 -17.06 -1.21
N TYR A 388 13.15 -16.47 -1.49
CA TYR A 388 11.83 -17.07 -1.23
C TYR A 388 11.04 -17.32 -2.51
N GLY A 389 11.70 -17.29 -3.67
CA GLY A 389 11.13 -17.65 -4.96
C GLY A 389 12.24 -17.96 -5.95
N GLU A 390 12.30 -19.19 -6.45
CA GLU A 390 13.19 -19.55 -7.56
C GLU A 390 12.43 -19.49 -8.89
N LEU A 391 13.17 -19.21 -9.98
CA LEU A 391 12.66 -19.28 -11.35
C LEU A 391 12.38 -20.72 -11.79
#